data_AF-A0A957WI02-F1
#
_entry.id   AF-A0A957WI02-F1
#
_cell.length_a   1.000
_cell.length_b   1.000
_cell.length_c   1.000
_cell.angle_alpha   90.00
_cell.angle_beta   90.00
_cell.angle_gamma   90.00
#
_symmetry.space_group_name_H-M   'P 1'
#
loop_
_entity.id
_entity.type
_entity.pdbx_description
1 polymer ?
#
loop_
_entity_poly.entity_id
_entity_poly.type
_entity_poly.pdbx_seq_one_letter_code
_entity_poly.pdbx_strand_id
1 'polypeptide(L)'
;THTYQDRMNTLLAARRVGLTLCTGAIFGQGETEDDIIDVSLALRDLDPQSIPVNFLIAMDGTPFAGISYLKPYDCLRILCLMRFLNPKQEIRVSAGREAHIRSLQPLSLYPANSVFVSGYLTSDGQEYQETWQMIADMGFEIEEVPQVEAEECEPELSAVAG
;
A
#
# COMPACT_ATOMS: atom_id res chain seq x y z
N THR A 1 11.04 12.12 -15.32
CA THR A 1 10.79 12.07 -13.87
C THR A 1 9.63 12.99 -13.57
N HIS A 2 8.59 12.53 -12.88
CA HIS A 2 7.49 13.39 -12.44
C HIS A 2 7.84 14.04 -11.10
N THR A 3 7.51 15.32 -10.94
CA THR A 3 7.70 16.03 -9.68
C THR A 3 6.69 15.57 -8.63
N TYR A 4 6.93 15.89 -7.36
CA TYR A 4 5.94 15.68 -6.29
C TYR A 4 4.61 16.39 -6.61
N GLN A 5 4.68 17.61 -7.13
CA GLN A 5 3.49 18.38 -7.49
C GLN A 5 2.71 17.73 -8.63
N ASP A 6 3.38 17.12 -9.62
CA ASP A 6 2.70 16.38 -10.68
C ASP A 6 1.89 15.21 -10.12
N ARG A 7 2.47 14.47 -9.16
CA ARG A 7 1.77 13.35 -8.49
C ARG A 7 0.55 13.86 -7.72
N MET A 8 0.70 14.96 -6.98
CA MET A 8 -0.41 15.58 -6.25
C MET A 8 -1.54 16.03 -7.20
N ASN A 9 -1.19 16.66 -8.32
CA ASN A 9 -2.15 17.08 -9.33
C ASN A 9 -2.94 15.89 -9.90
N THR A 10 -2.28 14.76 -10.14
CA THR A 10 -2.92 13.52 -10.58
C THR A 10 -3.92 13.00 -9.54
N LEU A 11 -3.54 12.98 -8.26
CA LEU A 11 -4.41 12.51 -7.17
C LEU A 11 -5.66 13.41 -7.03
N LEU A 12 -5.47 14.72 -7.10
CA LEU A 12 -6.58 15.69 -7.08
C LEU A 12 -7.49 15.55 -8.31
N ALA A 13 -6.93 15.27 -9.48
CA ALA A 13 -7.71 15.01 -10.69
C ALA A 13 -8.54 13.74 -10.56
N ALA A 14 -7.97 12.64 -10.06
CA ALA A 14 -8.67 11.38 -9.82
C ALA A 14 -9.84 11.56 -8.83
N ARG A 15 -9.60 12.29 -7.73
CA ARG A 15 -10.66 12.60 -6.76
C ARG A 15 -11.80 13.42 -7.37
N ARG A 16 -11.49 14.39 -8.25
CA ARG A 16 -12.52 15.22 -8.91
C ARG A 16 -13.47 14.44 -9.80
N VAL A 17 -13.03 13.30 -10.34
CA VAL A 17 -13.87 12.42 -11.17
C VAL A 17 -14.49 11.27 -10.37
N GLY A 18 -14.43 11.32 -9.03
CA GLY A 18 -15.08 10.35 -8.15
C GLY A 18 -14.30 9.05 -7.93
N LEU A 19 -13.04 8.96 -8.38
CA LEU A 19 -12.20 7.79 -8.10
C LEU A 19 -11.72 7.79 -6.66
N THR A 20 -11.67 6.59 -6.07
CA THR A 20 -11.01 6.36 -4.79
C THR A 20 -9.49 6.41 -4.97
N LEU A 21 -8.80 6.98 -3.98
CA LEU A 21 -7.36 7.09 -3.97
C LEU A 21 -6.76 5.87 -3.26
N CYS A 22 -5.85 5.21 -3.95
CA CYS A 22 -4.92 4.23 -3.39
C CYS A 22 -3.52 4.79 -3.56
N THR A 23 -2.89 5.22 -2.46
CA THR A 23 -1.59 5.89 -2.51
C THR A 23 -0.85 5.72 -1.20
N GLY A 24 0.46 5.52 -1.28
CA GLY A 24 1.26 5.14 -0.12
C GLY A 24 2.75 5.32 -0.38
N ALA A 25 3.58 4.54 0.29
CA ALA A 25 5.02 4.75 0.36
C ALA A 25 5.82 3.45 0.24
N ILE A 26 7.11 3.62 -0.10
CA ILE A 26 8.13 2.58 -0.05
C ILE A 26 9.15 3.00 1.01
N PHE A 27 9.39 2.15 1.99
CA PHE A 27 10.35 2.38 3.07
C PHE A 27 11.59 1.50 2.90
N GLY A 28 12.73 1.93 3.42
CA GLY A 28 14.02 1.24 3.30
C GLY A 28 14.90 1.78 2.17
N GLN A 29 14.63 3.00 1.68
CA GLN A 29 15.40 3.65 0.62
C GLN A 29 16.58 4.48 1.17
N GLY A 30 16.71 4.61 2.49
CA GLY A 30 17.72 5.42 3.17
C GLY A 30 17.15 6.68 3.84
N GLU A 31 15.82 6.76 3.96
CA GLU A 31 15.12 7.83 4.64
C GLU A 31 15.40 7.88 6.15
N THR A 32 15.34 9.07 6.74
CA THR A 32 15.45 9.30 8.18
C THR A 32 14.12 9.04 8.89
N GLU A 33 14.11 9.03 10.23
CA GLU A 33 12.85 8.90 10.98
C GLU A 33 11.91 10.09 10.74
N ASP A 34 12.45 11.30 10.57
CA ASP A 34 11.67 12.50 10.26
C ASP A 34 11.02 12.40 8.87
N ASP A 35 11.75 11.87 7.87
CA ASP A 35 11.20 11.63 6.53
C ASP A 35 10.02 10.64 6.56
N ILE A 36 10.10 9.59 7.39
CA ILE A 36 9.02 8.62 7.58
C ILE A 36 7.78 9.33 8.15
N ILE A 37 7.96 10.15 9.18
CA ILE A 37 6.89 10.90 9.82
C ILE A 37 6.24 11.88 8.83
N ASP A 38 7.05 12.62 8.07
CA ASP A 38 6.57 13.59 7.09
C ASP A 38 5.72 12.93 6.00
N VAL A 39 6.15 11.77 5.49
CA VAL A 39 5.36 10.99 4.53
C VAL A 39 4.06 10.49 5.15
N SER A 40 4.09 9.99 6.39
CA SER A 40 2.88 9.54 7.08
C SER A 40 1.87 10.68 7.30
N LEU A 41 2.34 11.88 7.65
CA LEU A 41 1.51 13.07 7.80
C LEU A 41 0.95 13.55 6.46
N ALA A 42 1.76 13.54 5.40
CA ALA A 42 1.31 13.90 4.06
C ALA A 42 0.20 12.95 3.55
N LEU A 43 0.32 11.65 3.83
CA LEU A 43 -0.72 10.67 3.50
C LEU A 43 -2.01 10.91 4.30
N ARG A 44 -1.90 11.27 5.58
CA ARG A 44 -3.05 11.66 6.41
C ARG A 44 -3.77 12.87 5.82
N ASP A 45 -3.01 13.91 5.45
CA ASP A 45 -3.58 15.15 4.91
C ASP A 45 -4.22 14.93 3.54
N LEU A 46 -3.71 13.96 2.76
CA LEU A 46 -4.31 13.55 1.50
C LEU A 46 -5.62 12.77 1.68
N ASP A 47 -5.78 12.04 2.78
CA ASP A 47 -6.96 11.22 3.12
C ASP A 47 -7.36 10.21 2.02
N PRO A 48 -6.47 9.29 1.61
CA PRO A 48 -6.80 8.26 0.64
C PRO A 48 -7.61 7.13 1.27
N GLN A 49 -8.39 6.39 0.47
CA GLN A 49 -9.14 5.24 0.96
C GLN A 49 -8.23 4.07 1.36
N SER A 50 -7.15 3.85 0.61
CA SER A 50 -6.17 2.79 0.86
C SER A 50 -4.74 3.32 0.81
N ILE A 51 -3.94 2.89 1.79
CA ILE A 51 -2.54 3.25 1.96
C ILE A 51 -1.68 1.99 1.88
N PRO A 52 -1.10 1.67 0.71
CA PRO A 52 -0.11 0.63 0.58
C PRO A 52 1.22 1.02 1.23
N VAL A 53 1.67 0.20 2.18
CA VAL A 53 2.98 0.30 2.83
C VAL A 53 3.87 -0.79 2.25
N ASN A 54 4.87 -0.38 1.47
CA ASN A 54 5.85 -1.29 0.89
C ASN A 54 7.19 -1.13 1.61
N PHE A 55 7.94 -2.21 1.67
CA PHE A 55 9.34 -2.23 2.06
C PHE A 55 10.18 -2.55 0.83
N LEU A 56 11.27 -1.82 0.65
CA LEU A 56 12.08 -1.87 -0.54
C LEU A 56 12.62 -3.28 -0.79
N ILE A 57 12.21 -3.90 -1.89
CA ILE A 57 12.85 -5.10 -2.43
C ILE A 57 13.95 -4.62 -3.36
N ALA A 58 15.20 -4.64 -2.88
CA ALA A 58 16.35 -4.24 -3.69
C ALA A 58 16.56 -5.22 -4.85
N MET A 59 16.51 -4.70 -6.08
CA MET A 59 16.73 -5.48 -7.29
C MET A 59 18.08 -5.15 -7.91
N ASP A 60 18.77 -6.16 -8.40
CA ASP A 60 20.04 -6.00 -9.11
C ASP A 60 19.88 -5.07 -10.32
N GLY A 61 20.89 -4.22 -10.54
CA GLY A 61 20.88 -3.23 -11.61
C GLY A 61 20.06 -1.95 -11.32
N THR A 62 19.39 -1.85 -10.17
CA THR A 62 18.75 -0.60 -9.73
C THR A 62 19.71 0.26 -8.89
N PRO A 63 19.48 1.58 -8.78
CA PRO A 63 20.26 2.45 -7.89
C PRO A 63 20.24 2.03 -6.41
N PHE A 64 19.28 1.21 -6.01
CA PHE A 64 19.12 0.72 -4.66
C PHE A 64 19.58 -0.75 -4.48
N ALA A 65 20.26 -1.32 -5.46
CA ALA A 65 20.81 -2.67 -5.35
C ALA A 65 21.70 -2.81 -4.10
N GLY A 66 21.54 -3.92 -3.37
CA GLY A 66 22.30 -4.20 -2.15
C GLY A 66 21.84 -3.45 -0.89
N ILE A 67 20.84 -2.56 -0.97
CA ILE A 67 20.27 -1.91 0.22
C ILE A 67 19.32 -2.88 0.93
N SER A 68 19.64 -3.20 2.19
CA SER A 68 18.74 -3.95 3.08
C SER A 68 19.15 -3.71 4.54
N TYR A 69 18.60 -2.64 5.14
CA TYR A 69 18.90 -2.28 6.53
C TYR A 69 17.70 -2.40 7.47
N LEU A 70 16.48 -2.41 6.94
CA LEU A 70 15.28 -2.53 7.76
C LEU A 70 15.25 -3.87 8.48
N LYS A 71 15.03 -3.82 9.79
CA LYS A 71 14.77 -5.01 10.61
C LYS A 71 13.26 -5.25 10.66
N PRO A 72 12.82 -6.49 10.96
CA PRO A 72 11.41 -6.79 11.17
C PRO A 72 10.70 -5.83 12.14
N TYR A 73 11.39 -5.44 13.21
CA TYR A 73 10.88 -4.48 14.19
C TYR A 73 10.62 -3.09 13.60
N ASP A 74 11.53 -2.58 12.76
CA ASP A 74 11.39 -1.26 12.13
C ASP A 74 10.15 -1.23 11.25
N CYS A 75 9.90 -2.32 10.51
CA CYS A 75 8.74 -2.48 9.65
C CYS A 75 7.42 -2.45 10.43
N LEU A 76 7.34 -3.20 11.53
CA LEU A 76 6.16 -3.19 12.41
C LEU A 76 5.95 -1.81 13.04
N ARG A 77 7.02 -1.13 13.44
CA ARG A 77 6.95 0.22 14.02
C ARG A 77 6.41 1.24 13.01
N ILE A 78 6.85 1.15 11.75
CA ILE A 78 6.31 1.96 10.65
C ILE A 78 4.82 1.66 10.44
N LEU A 79 4.40 0.39 10.39
CA LEU A 79 2.99 0.04 10.23
C LEU A 79 2.13 0.59 11.39
N CYS A 80 2.60 0.48 12.63
CA CYS A 80 1.92 1.06 13.79
C CYS A 80 1.79 2.59 13.68
N LEU A 81 2.87 3.29 13.28
CA LEU A 81 2.83 4.73 13.03
C LEU A 81 1.78 5.08 11.96
N MET A 82 1.78 4.35 10.84
CA MET A 82 0.81 4.54 9.76
C MET A 82 -0.62 4.38 10.26
N ARG A 83 -0.90 3.32 11.05
CA ARG A 83 -2.23 3.10 11.64
C ARG A 83 -2.63 4.20 12.62
N PHE A 84 -1.72 4.65 13.50
CA PHE A 84 -2.06 5.70 14.47
C PHE A 84 -2.37 7.05 13.81
N LEU A 85 -1.63 7.40 12.75
CA LEU A 85 -1.84 8.65 12.02
C LEU A 85 -3.03 8.56 11.05
N ASN A 86 -3.38 7.36 10.57
CA ASN A 86 -4.44 7.11 9.60
C ASN A 86 -5.43 6.05 10.13
N PRO A 87 -6.17 6.34 11.21
CA PRO A 87 -6.93 5.31 11.93
C PRO A 87 -8.10 4.73 11.13
N LYS A 88 -8.62 5.48 10.14
CA LYS A 88 -9.83 5.10 9.38
C LYS A 88 -9.52 4.45 8.03
N GLN A 89 -8.30 4.65 7.53
CA GLN A 89 -7.91 4.22 6.19
C GLN A 89 -7.58 2.73 6.18
N GLU A 90 -7.77 2.09 5.04
CA GLU A 90 -7.20 0.77 4.80
C GLU A 90 -5.67 0.89 4.79
N ILE A 91 -4.99 0.18 5.68
CA ILE A 91 -3.53 0.07 5.66
C ILE A 91 -3.20 -1.28 5.05
N ARG A 92 -2.53 -1.26 3.89
CA ARG A 92 -2.17 -2.46 3.14
C ARG A 92 -0.68 -2.75 3.23
N VAL A 93 -0.29 -3.77 4.01
CA VAL A 93 1.10 -4.24 3.97
C VAL A 93 1.33 -4.99 2.65
N SER A 94 2.27 -4.46 1.88
CA SER A 94 2.45 -4.78 0.46
C SER A 94 3.86 -5.35 0.19
N ALA A 95 4.48 -4.98 -0.94
CA ALA A 95 5.77 -5.54 -1.36
C ALA A 95 6.82 -5.47 -0.24
N GLY A 96 7.58 -6.55 -0.08
CA GLY A 96 8.66 -6.64 0.91
C GLY A 96 8.22 -7.15 2.28
N ARG A 97 6.93 -7.43 2.49
CA ARG A 97 6.39 -8.04 3.72
C ARG A 97 7.16 -9.29 4.14
N GLU A 98 7.36 -10.22 3.21
CA GLU A 98 8.01 -11.51 3.45
C GLU A 98 9.49 -11.34 3.79
N ALA A 99 10.19 -10.53 3.00
CA ALA A 99 11.64 -10.34 3.11
C ALA A 99 12.04 -9.57 4.39
N HIS A 100 11.26 -8.56 4.75
CA HIS A 100 11.60 -7.64 5.84
C HIS A 100 10.94 -7.99 7.17
N ILE A 101 9.66 -8.37 7.18
CA ILE A 101 8.94 -8.71 8.43
C ILE A 101 9.18 -10.18 8.83
N ARG A 102 9.40 -11.08 7.86
CA ARG A 102 9.82 -12.48 8.07
C ARG A 102 8.85 -13.27 8.96
N SER A 103 9.34 -13.88 10.03
CA SER A 103 8.51 -14.65 10.98
C SER A 103 7.56 -13.77 11.80
N LEU A 104 7.70 -12.44 11.76
CA LEU A 104 6.81 -11.52 12.47
C LEU A 104 5.64 -11.03 11.61
N GLN A 105 5.48 -11.52 10.38
CA GLN A 105 4.37 -11.16 9.49
C GLN A 105 2.98 -11.25 10.17
N PRO A 106 2.67 -12.25 11.02
CA PRO A 106 1.37 -12.31 11.68
C PRO A 106 1.08 -11.07 12.54
N LEU A 107 2.10 -10.44 13.13
CA LEU A 107 1.96 -9.22 13.92
C LEU A 107 1.61 -7.98 13.08
N SER A 108 1.91 -8.01 11.77
CA SER A 108 1.54 -6.91 10.87
C SER A 108 0.03 -6.76 10.69
N LEU A 109 -0.75 -7.82 10.96
CA LEU A 109 -2.20 -7.83 10.82
C LEU A 109 -2.94 -7.00 11.89
N TYR A 110 -2.25 -6.60 12.97
CA TYR A 110 -2.84 -5.69 13.96
C TYR A 110 -2.89 -4.24 13.46
N PRO A 111 -1.79 -3.65 12.94
CA PRO A 111 -1.84 -2.32 12.34
C PRO A 111 -2.38 -2.32 10.90
N ALA A 112 -2.17 -3.38 10.11
CA ALA A 112 -2.61 -3.47 8.72
C ALA A 112 -3.86 -4.36 8.61
N ASN A 113 -4.88 -3.87 7.92
CA ASN A 113 -6.14 -4.59 7.69
C ASN A 113 -6.30 -5.04 6.23
N SER A 114 -5.22 -5.01 5.45
CA SER A 114 -5.18 -5.44 4.06
C SER A 114 -3.79 -5.96 3.71
N VAL A 115 -3.72 -6.98 2.87
CA VAL A 115 -2.48 -7.60 2.40
C VAL A 115 -2.61 -8.05 0.94
N PHE A 116 -1.51 -8.15 0.21
CA PHE A 116 -1.50 -8.96 -1.01
C PHE A 116 -1.44 -10.44 -0.63
N VAL A 117 -2.28 -11.25 -1.28
CA VAL A 117 -2.40 -12.68 -0.97
C VAL A 117 -1.43 -13.54 -1.77
N SER A 118 -1.03 -13.13 -2.97
CA SER A 118 -0.08 -13.90 -3.79
C SER A 118 0.79 -12.96 -4.60
N GLY A 119 2.09 -13.00 -4.30
CA GLY A 119 3.12 -12.26 -5.03
C GLY A 119 2.86 -10.77 -5.22
N TYR A 120 3.67 -10.17 -6.07
CA TYR A 120 3.58 -8.77 -6.48
C TYR A 120 3.82 -8.67 -7.99
N LEU A 121 3.55 -7.51 -8.57
CA LEU A 121 3.67 -7.30 -10.02
C LEU A 121 5.08 -7.64 -10.57
N THR A 122 6.12 -7.41 -9.76
CA THR A 122 7.52 -7.50 -10.20
C THR A 122 8.39 -8.42 -9.34
N SER A 123 7.79 -9.10 -8.35
CA SER A 123 8.53 -9.92 -7.41
C SER A 123 7.63 -10.98 -6.82
N ASP A 124 8.19 -12.15 -6.58
CA ASP A 124 7.51 -13.21 -5.86
C ASP A 124 7.22 -12.78 -4.42
N GLY A 125 6.30 -13.49 -3.79
CA GLY A 125 5.89 -13.28 -2.42
C GLY A 125 5.38 -14.60 -1.85
N GLN A 126 4.64 -14.51 -0.76
CA GLN A 126 4.03 -15.68 -0.17
C GLN A 126 2.91 -16.23 -1.08
N GLU A 127 2.70 -17.55 -1.05
CA GLU A 127 1.54 -18.19 -1.69
C GLU A 127 0.23 -17.82 -0.97
N TYR A 128 -0.88 -17.85 -1.69
CA TYR A 128 -2.17 -17.42 -1.13
C TYR A 128 -2.65 -18.31 0.01
N GLN A 129 -2.40 -19.62 -0.06
CA GLN A 129 -2.81 -20.56 0.99
C GLN A 129 -2.13 -20.23 2.32
N GLU A 130 -0.85 -19.87 2.28
CA GLU A 130 -0.11 -19.56 3.50
C GLU A 130 -0.52 -18.20 4.06
N THR A 131 -0.80 -17.21 3.19
CA THR A 131 -1.35 -15.91 3.64
C THR A 131 -2.72 -16.11 4.31
N TRP A 132 -3.59 -16.95 3.72
CA TRP A 132 -4.89 -17.28 4.31
C TRP A 132 -4.76 -18.00 5.64
N GLN A 133 -3.85 -18.98 5.73
CA GLN A 133 -3.59 -19.69 6.98
C GLN A 133 -3.11 -18.72 8.06
N MET A 134 -2.21 -17.79 7.75
CA MET A 134 -1.75 -16.77 8.69
C MET A 134 -2.89 -15.88 9.20
N ILE A 135 -3.80 -15.45 8.33
CA ILE A 135 -4.97 -14.64 8.72
C ILE A 135 -5.86 -15.43 9.68
N ALA A 136 -6.16 -16.70 9.34
CA ALA A 136 -6.98 -17.57 10.15
C ALA A 136 -6.33 -17.90 11.52
N ASP A 137 -5.04 -18.19 11.55
CA ASP A 137 -4.28 -18.51 12.77
C ASP A 137 -4.24 -17.33 13.75
N MET A 138 -4.26 -16.10 13.23
CA MET A 138 -4.32 -14.88 14.03
C MET A 138 -5.74 -14.51 14.50
N GLY A 139 -6.76 -15.28 14.09
CA GLY A 139 -8.16 -15.07 14.47
C GLY A 139 -8.84 -13.93 13.71
N PHE A 140 -8.32 -13.54 12.55
CA PHE A 140 -8.96 -12.55 11.67
C PHE A 140 -9.83 -13.23 10.61
N GLU A 141 -10.75 -12.46 10.04
CA GLU A 141 -11.65 -12.90 8.97
C GLU A 141 -11.34 -12.16 7.67
N ILE A 142 -11.53 -12.83 6.54
CA ILE A 142 -11.39 -12.22 5.22
C ILE A 142 -12.71 -11.53 4.88
N GLU A 143 -12.66 -10.25 4.56
CA GLU A 143 -13.82 -9.51 4.09
C GLU A 143 -14.19 -9.95 2.66
N GLU A 144 -15.40 -10.49 2.50
CA GLU A 144 -15.97 -10.80 1.19
C GLU A 144 -16.60 -9.54 0.60
N VAL A 145 -16.00 -8.98 -0.46
CA VAL A 145 -16.61 -7.89 -1.21
C VAL A 145 -17.56 -8.50 -2.25
N PRO A 146 -18.85 -8.15 -2.25
CA PRO A 146 -19.78 -8.60 -3.29
C PRO A 146 -19.26 -8.21 -4.66
N GLN A 147 -19.26 -9.15 -5.61
CA GLN A 147 -18.91 -8.84 -6.98
C GLN A 147 -19.98 -7.89 -7.55
N VAL A 148 -19.59 -6.65 -7.81
CA VAL A 148 -20.40 -5.72 -8.60
C VAL A 148 -20.26 -6.14 -10.06
N GLU A 149 -21.35 -6.58 -10.68
CA GLU A 149 -21.41 -6.73 -12.13
C GLU A 149 -21.11 -5.35 -12.74
N ALA A 150 -20.15 -5.29 -13.67
CA ALA A 150 -19.81 -4.05 -14.33
C ALA A 150 -21.01 -3.58 -15.16
N GLU A 151 -21.67 -2.49 -14.76
CA GLU A 151 -22.60 -1.80 -15.63
C GLU A 151 -21.82 -1.27 -16.85
N GLU A 152 -22.25 -1.67 -18.05
CA GLU A 152 -21.71 -1.17 -19.30
C GLU A 152 -21.90 0.36 -19.34
N CYS A 153 -20.78 1.09 -19.32
CA CYS A 153 -20.78 2.52 -19.53
C CYS A 153 -21.06 2.78 -21.02
N GLU A 154 -22.32 2.97 -21.40
CA GLU A 154 -22.65 3.46 -22.75
C GLU A 154 -22.07 4.87 -22.92
N PRO A 155 -21.26 5.12 -23.96
CA PRO A 155 -20.75 6.45 -24.22
C PRO A 155 -21.89 7.32 -24.75
N GLU A 156 -22.40 8.26 -23.94
CA GLU A 156 -23.19 9.38 -24.43
C GLU A 156 -22.30 10.34 -25.26
N LEU A 157 -21.98 9.93 -26.47
CA LEU A 157 -21.53 10.83 -27.53
C LEU A 157 -22.78 11.39 -28.22
N SER A 158 -23.43 12.37 -27.60
CA SER A 158 -24.42 13.19 -28.30
C SER A 158 -24.14 14.69 -28.16
N ALA A 159 -23.93 15.31 -29.32
CA ALA A 159 -24.07 16.74 -29.62
C ALA A 159 -23.10 17.76 -28.98
N VAL A 160 -21.91 17.89 -29.58
CA VAL A 160 -21.32 19.22 -29.83
C VAL A 160 -21.04 19.36 -31.33
N ALA A 161 -22.10 19.53 -32.10
CA ALA A 161 -22.05 20.12 -33.43
C ALA A 161 -22.83 21.43 -33.35
N GLY A 162 -22.10 22.53 -33.27
CA GLY A 162 -22.59 23.91 -33.24
C GLY A 162 -21.43 24.87 -33.44
#